data_AF-A0A9E4YQ45-F1
#
_entry.id   AF-A0A9E4YQ45-F1
#
_cell.length_a   1.000
_cell.length_b   1.000
_cell.length_c   1.000
_cell.angle_alpha   90.00
_cell.angle_beta   90.00
_cell.angle_gamma   90.00
#
_symmetry.space_group_name_H-M   'P 1'
#
loop_
_entity.id
_entity.type
_entity.pdbx_description
1 polymer ?
#
loop_
_entity_poly.entity_id
_entity_poly.type
_entity_poly.pdbx_seq_one_letter_code
_entity_poly.pdbx_strand_id
1 'polypeptide(L)'
;VVSSLSPSLTGLFDDNAIAYFTPDDEHDLARRILELHDDPAKAERMARAAHEVYDRYRWENARRDYIGVHEALAGIQVATAEPKGDPA
;
A
#
# COMPACT_ATOMS: atom_id res chain seq x y z
N VAL A 1 3.90 0.28 -11.39
CA VAL A 1 4.86 1.30 -10.90
C VAL A 1 6.26 0.73 -11.06
N VAL A 2 7.21 1.54 -11.54
CA VAL A 2 8.65 1.19 -11.59
C VAL A 2 9.37 2.09 -10.60
N SER A 3 10.22 1.54 -9.74
CA SER A 3 10.94 2.30 -8.72
C SER A 3 12.31 1.69 -8.45
N SER A 4 13.25 2.48 -7.96
CA SER A 4 14.55 1.97 -7.56
C SER A 4 14.39 1.06 -6.33
N LEU A 5 15.21 0.01 -6.26
CA LEU A 5 15.23 -0.89 -5.11
C LEU A 5 15.60 -0.10 -3.86
N SER A 6 14.67 0.00 -2.91
CA SER A 6 14.89 0.71 -1.64
C SER A 6 14.26 -0.05 -0.47
N PRO A 7 14.96 -0.12 0.70
CA PRO A 7 14.45 -0.84 1.87
C PRO A 7 13.05 -0.39 2.32
N SER A 8 12.77 0.91 2.22
CA SER A 8 11.49 1.49 2.62
C SER A 8 10.32 0.98 1.78
N LEU A 9 10.52 0.80 0.47
CA LEU A 9 9.48 0.25 -0.38
C LEU A 9 9.40 -1.26 -0.30
N THR A 10 10.54 -1.97 -0.24
CA THR A 10 10.54 -3.44 -0.13
C THR A 10 9.95 -3.95 1.19
N GLY A 11 9.96 -3.13 2.24
CA GLY A 11 9.28 -3.44 3.50
C GLY A 11 7.76 -3.33 3.43
N LEU A 12 7.22 -2.66 2.40
CA LEU A 12 5.79 -2.42 2.20
C LEU A 12 5.22 -3.22 1.02
N PHE A 13 5.91 -3.19 -0.12
CA PHE A 13 5.50 -3.75 -1.39
C PHE A 13 6.53 -4.77 -1.86
N ASP A 14 6.07 -5.97 -2.23
CA ASP A 14 6.91 -6.99 -2.82
C ASP A 14 7.09 -6.80 -4.35
N ASP A 15 7.84 -7.72 -4.97
CA ASP A 15 8.12 -7.72 -6.41
C ASP A 15 6.87 -7.98 -7.27
N ASN A 16 5.75 -8.40 -6.65
CA ASN A 16 4.47 -8.57 -7.34
C ASN A 16 3.69 -7.27 -7.40
N ALA A 17 3.96 -6.29 -6.54
CA ALA A 17 3.27 -5.00 -6.50
C ALA A 17 4.06 -3.88 -7.19
N ILE A 18 5.40 -3.91 -7.11
CA ILE A 18 6.27 -2.90 -7.71
C ILE A 18 7.35 -3.58 -8.55
N ALA A 19 7.62 -3.02 -9.75
CA ALA A 19 8.74 -3.43 -10.56
C ALA A 19 10.00 -2.69 -10.09
N TYR A 20 10.82 -3.35 -9.28
CA TYR A 20 12.08 -2.77 -8.82
C TYR A 20 13.18 -2.88 -9.88
N PHE A 21 14.05 -1.87 -9.91
CA PHE A 21 15.30 -1.89 -10.68
C PHE A 21 16.49 -1.55 -9.79
N THR A 22 17.67 -1.99 -10.19
CA THR A 22 18.93 -1.71 -9.49
C THR A 22 19.30 -0.22 -9.62
N PRO A 23 19.54 0.51 -8.52
CA PRO A 23 19.99 1.90 -8.60
C PRO A 23 21.26 2.03 -9.46
N ASP A 24 21.34 3.12 -10.22
CA ASP A 24 22.44 3.41 -11.15
C ASP A 24 22.63 2.34 -12.27
N ASP A 25 21.60 1.55 -12.57
CA ASP A 25 21.54 0.64 -13.73
C ASP A 25 20.40 1.05 -14.67
N GLU A 26 20.73 1.86 -15.68
CA GLU A 26 19.78 2.34 -16.68
C GLU A 26 19.22 1.22 -17.57
N HIS A 27 19.99 0.15 -17.78
CA HIS A 27 19.56 -0.98 -18.61
C HIS A 27 18.51 -1.80 -17.87
N ASP A 28 18.67 -1.99 -16.55
CA ASP A 28 17.69 -2.66 -15.72
C ASP A 28 16.39 -1.84 -15.61
N LEU A 29 16.49 -0.52 -15.48
CA LEU A 29 15.33 0.37 -15.55
C LEU A 29 14.59 0.24 -16.89
N ALA A 30 15.31 0.35 -18.00
CA ALA A 30 14.72 0.24 -19.34
C ALA A 30 14.01 -1.10 -19.52
N ARG A 31 14.65 -2.19 -19.09
CA ARG A 31 14.08 -3.55 -19.12
C ARG A 31 12.77 -3.64 -18.32
N ARG A 32 12.71 -3.06 -17.12
CA ARG A 32 11.51 -3.08 -16.28
C ARG A 32 10.36 -2.29 -16.89
N ILE A 33 10.66 -1.14 -17.50
CA ILE A 33 9.65 -0.34 -18.21
C ILE A 33 9.10 -1.12 -19.41
N LEU A 34 9.98 -1.68 -20.24
CA LEU A 34 9.58 -2.45 -21.42
C LEU A 34 8.77 -3.69 -21.04
N GLU A 35 9.17 -4.42 -19.99
CA GLU A 35 8.45 -5.58 -19.50
C GLU A 35 6.98 -5.27 -19.12
N LEU A 36 6.71 -4.11 -18.52
CA LEU A 36 5.34 -3.70 -18.20
C LEU A 36 4.57 -3.13 -19.39
N HIS A 37 5.28 -2.48 -20.31
CA HIS A 37 4.69 -1.97 -21.55
C HIS A 37 4.24 -3.11 -22.46
N ASP A 38 5.07 -4.15 -22.59
CA ASP A 38 4.85 -5.27 -23.50
C ASP A 38 3.88 -6.32 -22.94
N ASP A 39 3.69 -6.38 -21.61
CA ASP A 39 2.67 -7.22 -20.95
C ASP A 39 1.70 -6.38 -20.09
N PRO A 40 0.62 -5.83 -20.71
CA PRO A 40 -0.41 -5.09 -19.98
C PRO A 40 -1.12 -5.93 -18.91
N ALA A 41 -1.27 -7.24 -19.14
CA ALA A 41 -1.91 -8.11 -18.16
C ALA A 41 -1.07 -8.26 -16.90
N LYS A 42 0.27 -8.29 -17.03
CA LYS A 42 1.19 -8.19 -15.90
C LYS A 42 1.03 -6.84 -15.19
N ALA A 43 1.03 -5.74 -15.92
CA ALA A 43 0.86 -4.41 -15.34
C ALA A 43 -0.43 -4.32 -14.50
N GLU A 44 -1.54 -4.88 -14.99
CA GLU A 44 -2.81 -4.94 -14.24
C GLU A 44 -2.73 -5.81 -12.99
N ARG A 45 -2.10 -7.00 -13.07
CA ARG A 45 -1.92 -7.86 -11.89
C ARG A 45 -1.12 -7.14 -10.80
N MET A 46 -0.06 -6.45 -11.20
CA MET A 46 0.76 -5.68 -10.26
C MET A 46 0.01 -4.50 -9.67
N ALA A 47 -0.80 -3.81 -10.47
CA ALA A 47 -1.65 -2.72 -9.98
C ALA A 47 -2.66 -3.21 -8.93
N ARG A 48 -3.28 -4.37 -9.14
CA ARG A 48 -4.17 -4.99 -8.14
C ARG A 48 -3.42 -5.33 -6.85
N ALA A 49 -2.27 -6.00 -6.94
CA ALA A 49 -1.47 -6.35 -5.78
C ALA A 49 -1.02 -5.09 -4.99
N ALA A 50 -0.58 -4.05 -5.69
CA ALA A 50 -0.23 -2.78 -5.06
C ALA A 50 -1.44 -2.11 -4.39
N HIS A 51 -2.63 -2.23 -4.97
CA HIS A 51 -3.86 -1.69 -4.38
C HIS A 51 -4.20 -2.37 -3.04
N GLU A 52 -4.07 -3.69 -2.97
CA GLU A 52 -4.33 -4.46 -1.74
C GLU A 52 -3.40 -4.03 -0.59
N VAL A 53 -2.11 -3.78 -0.90
CA VAL A 53 -1.16 -3.24 0.07
C VAL A 53 -1.54 -1.81 0.46
N TYR A 54 -1.82 -0.95 -0.53
CA TYR A 54 -2.20 0.45 -0.31
C TYR A 54 -3.44 0.59 0.56
N ASP A 55 -4.43 -0.28 0.40
CA ASP A 55 -5.68 -0.25 1.15
C ASP A 55 -5.46 -0.37 2.66
N ARG A 56 -4.43 -1.12 3.10
CA ARG A 56 -4.03 -1.17 4.50
C ARG A 56 -3.53 0.19 5.02
N TYR A 57 -2.81 0.93 4.19
CA TYR A 57 -2.18 2.19 4.54
C TYR A 57 -3.01 3.43 4.14
N ARG A 58 -4.23 3.23 3.64
CA ARG A 58 -5.17 4.33 3.37
C ARG A 58 -5.31 5.22 4.60
N TRP A 59 -5.40 6.52 4.37
CA TRP A 59 -5.47 7.49 5.45
C TRP A 59 -6.64 7.24 6.39
N GLU A 60 -7.78 6.77 5.90
CA GLU A 60 -8.93 6.41 6.72
C GLU A 60 -8.57 5.36 7.78
N ASN A 61 -7.76 4.36 7.41
CA ASN A 61 -7.27 3.33 8.32
C ASN A 61 -6.16 3.88 9.23
N ALA A 62 -5.17 4.56 8.67
CA ALA A 62 -4.06 5.14 9.44
C ALA A 62 -4.55 6.17 10.47
N ARG A 63 -5.57 6.97 10.12
CA ARG A 63 -6.19 7.95 11.01
C ARG A 63 -6.86 7.27 12.20
N ARG A 64 -7.59 6.18 11.97
CA ARG A 64 -8.22 5.40 13.05
C ARG A 64 -7.16 4.92 14.04
N ASP A 65 -6.09 4.34 13.53
CA ASP A 65 -5.02 3.80 14.37
C ASP A 65 -4.28 4.93 15.13
N TYR A 66 -3.99 6.03 14.45
CA TYR A 66 -3.37 7.21 15.04
C TYR A 66 -4.22 7.81 16.17
N ILE A 67 -5.51 8.02 15.93
CA ILE A 67 -6.43 8.57 16.94
C ILE A 67 -6.59 7.60 18.11
N GLY A 68 -6.72 6.29 17.85
CA GLY A 68 -6.84 5.28 18.91
C GLY A 68 -5.65 5.27 19.87
N VAL A 69 -4.43 5.50 19.36
CA VAL A 69 -3.24 5.68 20.21
C VAL A 69 -3.34 6.94 21.07
N HIS A 70 -3.77 8.06 20.50
CA HIS A 70 -3.96 9.30 21.26
C HIS A 70 -5.03 9.18 22.34
N GLU A 71 -6.17 8.55 22.03
CA GLU A 71 -7.26 8.32 22.99
C GLU A 71 -6.80 7.41 24.14
N ALA A 72 -6.07 6.34 23.83
CA ALA A 72 -5.51 5.43 24.83
C ALA A 72 -4.51 6.14 25.76
N LEU A 73 -3.62 6.98 25.22
CA LEU A 73 -2.64 7.75 26.00
C LEU A 73 -3.29 8.87 26.81
N ALA A 74 -4.37 9.46 26.30
CA ALA A 74 -5.14 10.50 26.98
C ALA A 74 -6.08 9.95 28.07
N GLY A 75 -6.22 8.63 28.19
CA GLY A 75 -7.15 7.99 29.13
C GLY A 75 -8.63 8.17 28.75
N ILE A 76 -8.91 8.48 27.48
CA ILE A 76 -10.27 8.61 26.98
C ILE A 76 -10.81 7.21 26.71
N GLN A 77 -11.69 6.71 27.57
CA GLN A 77 -12.46 5.51 27.26
C GLN A 77 -13.54 5.85 26.25
N VAL A 78 -13.32 5.54 24.97
CA VAL A 78 -14.38 5.62 23.97
C VAL A 78 -15.34 4.45 24.23
N ALA A 79 -16.56 4.78 24.67
CA ALA A 79 -17.64 3.82 24.74
C ALA A 79 -17.86 3.22 23.35
N THR A 80 -17.74 1.89 23.24
CA THR A 80 -18.06 1.15 22.02
C THR A 80 -19.46 1.53 21.57
N ALA A 81 -19.57 2.26 20.46
CA ALA A 81 -20.87 2.56 19.87
C ALA A 81 -21.54 1.24 19.48
N GLU A 82 -22.64 0.90 20.15
CA GLU A 82 -23.49 -0.22 19.76
C GLU A 82 -23.95 -0.06 18.31
N PRO A 83 -24.06 -1.16 17.54
CA PRO A 83 -24.56 -1.11 16.18
C PRO A 83 -25.98 -0.53 16.20
N LYS A 84 -26.15 0.63 15.57
CA LYS A 84 -27.45 1.26 15.36
C LYS A 84 -28.31 0.30 14.54
N GLY A 85 -29.24 -0.38 15.20
CA GLY A 85 -30.24 -1.22 14.56
C GLY A 85 -31.01 -0.43 13.51
N ASP A 86 -31.07 -1.00 12.32
CA ASP A 86 -31.83 -0.49 11.19
C ASP A 86 -33.33 -0.64 11.49
N PRO A 87 -34.17 0.41 11.45
CA PRO A 87 -35.60 0.23 11.50
C PRO A 87 -36.12 -0.23 10.13
N ALA A 88 -37.00 -1.24 10.20
CA ALA A 88 -37.70 -1.89 9.10
C ALA A 88 -38.56 -0.95 8.24
#